data_AF-A0A529WPI3-F1
#
_entry.id   AF-A0A529WPI3-F1
#
_cell.length_a   1.000
_cell.length_b   1.000
_cell.length_c   1.000
_cell.angle_alpha   90.00
_cell.angle_beta   90.00
_cell.angle_gamma   90.00
#
_symmetry.space_group_name_H-M   'P 1'
#
loop_
_entity.id
_entity.type
_entity.pdbx_description
1 polymer ?
#
loop_
_entity_poly.entity_id
_entity_poly.type
_entity_poly.pdbx_seq_one_letter_code
_entity_poly.pdbx_strand_id
1 'polypeptide(L)'
;VVDDALAGEATRGASTITMQTVKNLFLWSRPLGSVRKVVELPLAVYFDAVMSKRRIMEIYLNIAEWGPGIYGIEAAARHHFGVSAKQLSRRQAALLAVSLPNPIARNPAKPGPGLRRLASLIERRASRSSAYVGCLD
;
A
#
# COMPACT_ATOMS: atom_id res chain seq x y z
N VAL A 1 -19.38 12.87 5.55
CA VAL A 1 -18.03 12.42 6.00
C VAL A 1 -17.82 12.62 7.49
N VAL A 2 -17.95 13.85 8.03
CA VAL A 2 -17.93 14.07 9.49
C VAL A 2 -19.20 13.56 10.18
N ASP A 3 -20.36 13.64 9.50
CA ASP A 3 -21.64 13.19 10.05
C ASP A 3 -21.77 11.65 10.11
N ASP A 4 -21.16 10.93 9.16
CA ASP A 4 -21.23 9.46 9.09
C ASP A 4 -20.42 8.77 10.21
N ALA A 5 -19.44 9.48 10.80
CA ALA A 5 -18.61 8.97 11.88
C ALA A 5 -19.33 8.96 13.25
N LEU A 6 -20.36 9.78 13.41
CA LEU A 6 -21.14 9.89 14.64
C LEU A 6 -22.30 8.87 14.69
N ALA A 7 -22.70 8.32 13.54
CA ALA A 7 -23.83 7.39 13.44
C ALA A 7 -23.51 5.93 13.79
N GLY A 8 -22.27 5.62 14.22
CA GLY A 8 -21.89 4.26 14.62
C GLY A 8 -21.87 3.23 13.47
N GLU A 9 -22.07 3.68 12.23
CA GLU A 9 -21.93 2.84 11.05
C GLU A 9 -20.46 2.59 10.79
N ALA A 10 -20.04 1.32 10.81
CA ALA A 10 -18.67 0.92 10.55
C ALA A 10 -18.27 1.32 9.12
N THR A 11 -17.71 2.52 8.98
CA THR A 11 -17.19 3.03 7.71
C THR A 11 -16.03 2.15 7.25
N ARG A 12 -16.35 1.11 6.49
CA ARG A 12 -15.39 0.26 5.78
C ARG A 12 -14.67 1.12 4.75
N GLY A 13 -13.57 1.76 5.14
CA GLY A 13 -12.76 2.56 4.21
C GLY A 13 -11.94 3.71 4.81
N ALA A 14 -12.06 3.99 6.11
CA ALA A 14 -11.39 5.16 6.72
C ALA A 14 -9.88 5.00 7.00
N SER A 15 -9.14 4.11 6.31
CA SER A 15 -7.70 3.93 6.51
C SER A 15 -6.91 4.37 5.28
N THR A 16 -6.52 5.64 5.25
CA THR A 16 -5.59 6.24 4.28
C THR A 16 -4.25 5.50 4.25
N ILE A 17 -3.54 5.57 3.12
CA ILE A 17 -2.24 4.91 2.93
C ILE A 17 -1.23 5.34 4.01
N THR A 18 -1.30 6.60 4.47
CA THR A 18 -0.50 7.11 5.59
C THR A 18 -0.78 6.35 6.89
N MET A 19 -2.04 6.09 7.23
CA MET A 19 -2.40 5.28 8.41
C MET A 19 -1.91 3.84 8.30
N GLN A 20 -1.95 3.25 7.09
CA GLN A 20 -1.41 1.91 6.86
C GLN A 20 0.13 1.87 6.99
N THR A 21 0.81 2.94 6.58
CA THR A 21 2.28 3.07 6.69
C THR A 21 2.72 3.18 8.15
N VAL A 22 2.06 4.02 8.95
CA VAL A 22 2.36 4.17 10.39
C VAL A 22 2.10 2.87 11.15
N LYS A 23 1.02 2.14 10.79
CA LYS A 23 0.74 0.82 11.38
C LYS A 23 1.86 -0.19 11.15
N ASN A 24 2.37 -0.27 9.93
CA ASN A 24 3.41 -1.24 9.56
C ASN A 24 4.80 -0.84 10.06
N LEU A 25 5.11 0.45 10.13
CA LEU A 25 6.45 0.92 10.55
C LEU A 25 6.65 0.89 12.07
N PHE A 26 5.62 1.14 12.88
CA PHE A 26 5.78 1.34 14.32
C PHE A 26 5.15 0.27 15.22
N LEU A 27 4.27 -0.59 14.71
CA LEU A 27 3.40 -1.39 15.58
C LEU A 27 3.34 -2.87 15.15
N TRP A 28 4.47 -3.56 15.31
CA TRP A 28 4.50 -5.03 15.33
C TRP A 28 4.26 -5.57 16.75
N SER A 29 3.37 -6.58 16.85
CA SER A 29 3.27 -7.62 17.89
C SER A 29 2.44 -7.51 19.20
N ARG A 30 1.50 -6.57 19.44
CA ARG A 30 0.52 -6.75 20.56
C ARG A 30 -0.91 -6.25 20.27
N PRO A 31 -1.96 -7.04 20.62
CA PRO A 31 -3.36 -6.62 20.46
C PRO A 31 -3.76 -5.68 21.61
N LEU A 32 -3.63 -4.36 21.39
CA LEU A 32 -3.99 -3.34 22.39
C LEU A 32 -5.04 -2.37 21.84
N GLY A 33 -6.28 -2.88 21.67
CA GLY A 33 -7.56 -2.14 21.66
C GLY A 33 -7.67 -0.75 21.00
N SER A 34 -8.67 0.01 21.47
CA SER A 34 -9.10 1.34 20.95
C SER A 34 -8.13 2.49 21.27
N VAL A 35 -7.19 2.30 22.20
CA VAL A 35 -6.17 3.27 22.62
C VAL A 35 -5.16 3.57 21.49
N ARG A 36 -5.03 2.66 20.52
CA ARG A 36 -4.16 2.79 19.34
C ARG A 36 -4.57 3.93 18.39
N LYS A 37 -5.86 4.23 18.24
CA LYS A 37 -6.35 5.30 17.34
C LYS A 37 -5.91 6.71 17.79
N VAL A 38 -5.71 6.91 19.08
CA VAL A 38 -5.35 8.23 19.65
C VAL A 38 -3.87 8.57 19.42
N VAL A 39 -3.00 7.56 19.29
CA VAL A 39 -1.56 7.74 19.04
C VAL A 39 -1.23 7.67 17.53
N GLU A 40 -2.00 6.92 16.74
CA GLU A 40 -1.81 6.81 15.29
C GLU A 40 -2.08 8.12 14.53
N LEU A 41 -3.09 8.89 14.96
CA LEU A 41 -3.47 10.14 14.28
C LEU A 41 -2.36 11.21 14.37
N PRO A 42 -1.83 11.57 15.56
CA PRO A 42 -0.79 12.58 15.67
C PRO A 42 0.49 12.21 14.93
N LEU A 43 0.88 10.93 14.98
CA LEU A 43 2.09 10.45 14.31
C LEU A 43 1.94 10.46 12.79
N ALA A 44 0.77 10.07 12.26
CA ALA A 44 0.48 10.13 10.84
C ALA A 44 0.43 11.58 10.34
N VAL A 45 -0.18 12.50 11.10
CA VAL A 45 -0.21 13.94 10.79
C VAL A 45 1.20 14.54 10.84
N TYR A 46 2.02 14.19 11.83
CA TYR A 46 3.41 14.62 11.92
C TYR A 46 4.26 14.09 10.76
N PHE A 47 4.11 12.80 10.40
CA PHE A 47 4.80 12.23 9.24
C PHE A 47 4.40 12.93 7.94
N ASP A 48 3.12 13.23 7.76
CA ASP A 48 2.60 13.92 6.58
C ASP A 48 3.06 15.38 6.49
N ALA A 49 3.27 16.03 7.63
CA ALA A 49 3.75 17.40 7.71
C ALA A 49 5.28 17.54 7.51
N VAL A 50 6.05 16.51 7.90
CA VAL A 50 7.53 16.56 7.91
C VAL A 50 8.16 15.86 6.71
N MET A 51 7.49 14.89 6.08
CA MET A 51 8.00 14.15 4.93
C MET A 51 7.20 14.38 3.65
N SER A 52 7.91 14.46 2.53
CA SER A 52 7.28 14.47 1.22
C SER A 52 6.51 13.17 0.98
N LYS A 53 5.39 13.25 0.25
CA LYS A 53 4.55 12.08 -0.10
C LYS A 53 5.36 11.00 -0.81
N ARG A 54 6.35 11.40 -1.61
CA ARG A 54 7.33 10.51 -2.24
C ARG A 54 8.08 9.66 -1.22
N ARG A 55 8.60 10.28 -0.14
CA ARG A 55 9.36 9.56 0.89
C ARG A 55 8.46 8.60 1.67
N ILE A 56 7.22 9.01 1.97
CA ILE A 56 6.24 8.14 2.62
C ILE A 56 5.96 6.90 1.77
N MET A 57 5.77 7.08 0.45
CA MET A 57 5.53 5.97 -0.46
C MET A 57 6.73 5.03 -0.59
N GLU A 58 7.94 5.58 -0.65
CA GLU A 58 9.18 4.78 -0.67
C GLU A 58 9.29 3.91 0.59
N ILE A 59 9.05 4.49 1.76
CA ILE A 59 9.08 3.78 3.03
C ILE A 59 7.99 2.68 3.04
N TYR A 60 6.76 3.02 2.66
CA TYR A 60 5.65 2.06 2.59
C TYR A 60 5.99 0.85 1.71
N LEU A 61 6.48 1.09 0.49
CA LEU A 61 6.81 0.04 -0.47
C LEU A 61 7.95 -0.86 0.01
N ASN A 62 8.85 -0.34 0.85
CA ASN A 62 9.97 -1.11 1.41
C ASN A 62 9.63 -1.90 2.67
N ILE A 63 8.56 -1.55 3.39
CA ILE A 63 8.13 -2.27 4.61
C ILE A 63 7.03 -3.28 4.31
N ALA A 64 6.25 -3.09 3.23
CA ALA A 64 5.21 -4.03 2.85
C ALA A 64 5.78 -5.43 2.62
N GLU A 65 5.03 -6.44 3.08
CA GLU A 65 5.30 -7.86 2.77
C GLU A 65 4.62 -8.20 1.43
N TRP A 66 5.42 -8.67 0.47
CA TRP A 66 5.00 -8.98 -0.90
C TRP A 66 4.85 -10.48 -1.17
N GLY A 67 5.14 -11.31 -0.18
CA GLY A 67 5.04 -12.76 -0.16
C GLY A 67 5.68 -13.30 1.12
N PRO A 68 5.56 -14.59 1.44
CA PRO A 68 6.07 -15.14 2.70
C PRO A 68 7.56 -14.83 2.91
N GLY A 69 7.86 -13.93 3.85
CA GLY A 69 9.24 -13.52 4.16
C GLY A 69 9.88 -12.55 3.15
N ILE A 70 9.12 -12.00 2.21
CA ILE A 70 9.61 -11.08 1.18
C ILE A 70 9.16 -9.66 1.52
N TYR A 71 10.07 -8.90 2.14
CA TYR A 71 9.82 -7.53 2.54
C TYR A 71 10.48 -6.56 1.58
N GLY A 72 9.70 -5.58 1.12
CA GLY A 72 10.15 -4.50 0.28
C GLY A 72 10.10 -4.75 -1.24
N ILE A 73 9.86 -3.66 -1.97
CA ILE A 73 9.56 -3.69 -3.40
C ILE A 73 10.74 -4.16 -4.26
N GLU A 74 11.98 -3.85 -3.87
CA GLU A 74 13.17 -4.33 -4.59
C GLU A 74 13.33 -5.85 -4.45
N ALA A 75 13.14 -6.38 -3.24
CA ALA A 75 13.18 -7.82 -3.01
C ALA A 75 12.06 -8.53 -3.78
N ALA A 76 10.85 -7.95 -3.77
CA ALA A 76 9.70 -8.47 -4.51
C ALA A 76 9.92 -8.48 -6.02
N ALA A 77 10.47 -7.40 -6.59
CA ALA A 77 10.76 -7.29 -8.02
C ALA A 77 11.78 -8.35 -8.47
N ARG A 78 12.86 -8.53 -7.70
CA ARG A 78 13.86 -9.56 -7.96
C ARG A 78 13.29 -10.97 -7.84
N HIS A 79 12.53 -11.23 -6.77
CA HIS A 79 11.99 -12.55 -6.49
C HIS A 79 10.95 -12.99 -7.54
N HIS A 80 10.01 -12.10 -7.90
CA HIS A 80 8.90 -12.46 -8.79
C HIS A 80 9.21 -12.31 -10.28
N PHE A 81 10.09 -11.38 -10.64
CA PHE A 81 10.31 -11.02 -12.04
C PHE A 81 11.78 -11.00 -12.47
N GLY A 82 12.73 -11.18 -11.55
CA GLY A 82 14.17 -11.17 -11.86
C GLY A 82 14.71 -9.81 -12.30
N VAL A 83 13.99 -8.71 -12.01
CA VAL A 83 14.38 -7.34 -12.38
C VAL A 83 14.51 -6.44 -11.16
N SER A 84 15.24 -5.33 -11.29
CA SER A 84 15.22 -4.29 -10.26
C SER A 84 13.84 -3.59 -10.21
N ALA A 85 13.44 -3.08 -9.05
CA ALA A 85 12.21 -2.30 -8.90
C ALA A 85 12.14 -1.10 -9.87
N LYS A 86 13.29 -0.49 -10.19
CA LYS A 86 13.38 0.60 -11.17
C LYS A 86 13.04 0.16 -12.60
N GLN A 87 13.17 -1.13 -12.90
CA GLN A 87 12.93 -1.73 -14.22
C GLN A 87 11.56 -2.40 -14.32
N LEU A 88 10.71 -2.28 -13.29
CA LEU A 88 9.36 -2.82 -13.35
C LEU A 88 8.56 -2.15 -14.48
N SER A 89 8.05 -2.98 -15.40
CA SER A 89 7.03 -2.53 -16.33
C SER A 89 5.76 -2.10 -15.57
N ARG A 90 4.96 -1.22 -16.20
CA ARG A 90 3.64 -0.82 -15.66
C ARG A 90 2.78 -2.03 -15.29
N ARG A 91 2.87 -3.09 -16.10
CA ARG A 91 2.17 -4.34 -15.89
C ARG A 91 2.64 -5.09 -14.64
N GLN A 92 3.95 -5.24 -14.46
CA GLN A 92 4.54 -5.91 -13.28
C GLN A 92 4.26 -5.12 -12.00
N ALA A 93 4.37 -3.79 -12.05
CA ALA A 93 4.01 -2.93 -10.93
C ALA A 93 2.52 -3.07 -10.55
N ALA A 94 1.62 -3.10 -11.54
CA ALA A 94 0.20 -3.32 -11.31
C ALA A 94 -0.09 -4.70 -10.69
N LEU A 95 0.60 -5.75 -11.13
CA LEU A 95 0.49 -7.11 -10.57
C LEU A 95 0.94 -7.16 -9.11
N LEU A 96 2.06 -6.53 -8.76
CA LEU A 96 2.51 -6.40 -7.38
C LEU A 96 1.47 -5.65 -6.54
N ALA A 97 0.98 -4.50 -7.02
CA ALA A 97 0.01 -3.69 -6.29
C ALA A 97 -1.31 -4.43 -5.99
N VAL A 98 -1.83 -5.24 -6.93
CA VAL A 98 -3.06 -6.04 -6.70
C VAL A 98 -2.84 -7.26 -5.81
N SER A 99 -1.59 -7.68 -5.62
CA SER A 99 -1.23 -8.79 -4.74
C SER A 99 -1.12 -8.37 -3.27
N LEU A 100 -0.80 -7.11 -2.97
CA LEU A 100 -0.68 -6.58 -1.60
C LEU A 100 -1.83 -6.91 -0.63
N PRO A 101 -3.12 -6.95 -1.03
CA PRO A 101 -4.20 -7.28 -0.10
C PRO A 101 -4.15 -8.72 0.41
N ASN A 102 -3.52 -9.64 -0.33
CA ASN A 102 -3.33 -11.03 0.09
C ASN A 102 -2.08 -11.62 -0.60
N PRO A 103 -0.88 -11.24 -0.16
CA PRO A 103 0.38 -11.58 -0.84
C PRO A 103 0.72 -13.07 -0.69
N ILE A 104 0.18 -13.74 0.33
CA ILE A 104 0.38 -15.17 0.58
C ILE A 104 -0.37 -16.02 -0.46
N ALA A 105 -1.61 -15.65 -0.82
CA ALA A 105 -2.42 -16.39 -1.78
C ALA A 105 -2.25 -15.91 -3.23
N ARG A 106 -1.79 -14.66 -3.45
CA ARG A 106 -1.73 -14.04 -4.79
C ARG A 106 -0.29 -13.92 -5.28
N ASN A 107 0.14 -14.88 -6.09
CA ASN A 107 1.45 -14.82 -6.73
C ASN A 107 1.44 -13.87 -7.95
N PRO A 108 2.16 -12.74 -7.91
CA PRO A 108 2.21 -11.78 -9.02
C PRO A 108 3.00 -12.31 -10.24
N ALA A 109 3.90 -13.28 -10.05
CA ALA A 109 4.63 -13.95 -11.14
C ALA A 109 3.79 -15.02 -11.86
N LYS A 110 2.80 -15.60 -11.16
CA LYS A 110 1.88 -16.62 -11.70
C LYS A 110 0.42 -16.18 -11.51
N PRO A 111 -0.02 -15.09 -12.15
CA PRO A 111 -1.35 -14.54 -11.90
C PRO A 111 -2.44 -15.37 -12.58
N GLY A 112 -3.45 -15.77 -11.81
CA GLY A 112 -4.69 -16.36 -12.32
C GLY A 112 -5.55 -15.34 -13.10
N PRO A 113 -6.63 -15.78 -13.77
CA PRO A 113 -7.45 -14.91 -14.64
C PRO A 113 -8.00 -13.67 -13.92
N GLY A 114 -8.49 -13.83 -12.69
CA GLY A 114 -9.01 -12.73 -11.88
C GLY A 114 -7.94 -11.68 -11.53
N LEU A 115 -6.74 -12.13 -11.12
CA LEU A 115 -5.64 -11.24 -10.77
C LEU A 115 -5.14 -10.46 -12.00
N ARG A 116 -5.08 -11.13 -13.16
CA ARG A 116 -4.75 -10.47 -14.45
C ARG A 116 -5.76 -9.38 -14.78
N ARG A 117 -7.05 -9.64 -14.61
CA ARG A 117 -8.12 -8.66 -14.89
C ARG A 117 -8.01 -7.45 -13.96
N LEU A 118 -7.79 -7.68 -12.67
CA LEU A 118 -7.58 -6.62 -11.68
C LEU A 118 -6.36 -5.76 -12.03
N ALA A 119 -5.22 -6.39 -12.33
CA ALA A 119 -4.02 -5.67 -12.71
C ALA A 119 -4.25 -4.80 -13.96
N SER A 120 -4.99 -5.29 -14.97
CA SER A 120 -5.28 -4.50 -16.18
C SER A 120 -6.19 -3.31 -15.89
N LEU A 121 -7.11 -3.47 -14.95
CA LEU A 121 -7.99 -2.39 -14.52
C LEU A 121 -7.23 -1.31 -13.74
N ILE A 122 -6.33 -1.70 -12.82
CA ILE A 122 -5.48 -0.74 -12.10
C ILE A 122 -4.52 -0.03 -13.06
N GLU A 123 -3.87 -0.77 -13.96
CA GLU A 123 -2.96 -0.22 -14.96
C GLU A 123 -3.63 0.87 -15.83
N ARG A 124 -4.86 0.62 -16.29
CA ARG A 124 -5.66 1.61 -17.04
C ARG A 124 -6.08 2.81 -16.20
N ARG A 125 -6.33 2.63 -14.91
CA ARG A 125 -6.66 3.74 -14.00
C ARG A 125 -5.42 4.58 -13.72
N ALA A 126 -4.29 3.93 -13.47
CA ALA A 126 -2.99 4.56 -13.23
C ALA A 126 -2.57 5.44 -14.42
N SER A 127 -2.74 4.96 -15.67
CA SER A 127 -2.40 5.76 -16.84
C SER A 127 -3.27 7.01 -17.04
N ARG A 128 -4.46 7.06 -16.44
CA ARG A 128 -5.39 8.20 -16.49
C ARG A 128 -5.31 9.10 -15.26
N SER A 129 -4.51 8.77 -14.27
CA SER A 129 -4.45 9.50 -12.99
C SER A 129 -3.30 10.50 -12.90
N SER A 130 -2.65 10.85 -14.02
CA SER A 130 -1.51 11.79 -14.05
C SER A 130 -1.73 13.08 -13.26
N ALA A 131 -2.94 13.65 -13.27
CA ALA A 131 -3.27 14.86 -12.50
C ALA A 131 -3.43 14.62 -10.98
N TYR A 132 -3.75 13.39 -10.57
CA TYR A 132 -3.95 13.00 -9.16
C TYR A 132 -2.67 12.53 -8.46
N VAL A 133 -1.62 12.23 -9.22
CA VAL A 133 -0.34 11.71 -8.70
C VAL A 133 0.71 12.82 -8.60
N GLY A 134 0.42 14.06 -9.02
CA GLY A 134 1.37 15.18 -8.99
C GLY A 134 1.86 15.57 -7.58
N CYS A 135 1.30 15.01 -6.51
CA CYS A 135 1.83 15.15 -5.15
C CYS A 135 3.02 14.23 -4.86
N LEU A 136 3.37 13.30 -5.77
CA LEU A 136 4.53 12.41 -5.67
C LEU A 136 5.76 12.93 -6.45
N ASP A 137 5.61 14.02 -7.21
CA ASP A 137 6.70 14.68 -7.94
C ASP A 137 7.58 15.52 -7.00
#